data_AF-A0A1G9Q484-F1
#
_entry.id   AF-A0A1G9Q484-F1
#
_cell.length_a   1.000
_cell.length_b   1.000
_cell.length_c   1.000
_cell.angle_alpha   90.00
_cell.angle_beta   90.00
_cell.angle_gamma   90.00
#
_symmetry.space_group_name_H-M   'P 1'
#
loop_
_entity.id
_entity.type
_entity.pdbx_description
1 polymer ?
#
loop_
_entity_poly.entity_id
_entity_poly.type
_entity_poly.pdbx_seq_one_letter_code
_entity_poly.pdbx_strand_id
1 'polypeptide(L)'
;MVIVAIRYMILAVTRFENTDERGIEEIMYGIQREVINKMMDCAVILIIDTLLDSIRECFVTTEDQINELICVFISKLPEAWRCRFTAPQAG
;
A
#
# COMPACT_ATOMS: atom_id res chain seq x y z
N MET A 1 -12.86 -11.64 8.87
CA MET A 1 -14.07 -11.68 9.72
C MET A 1 -14.86 -10.37 9.64
N VAL A 2 -14.22 -9.21 9.81
CA VAL A 2 -14.90 -7.88 9.83
C VAL A 2 -15.59 -7.52 8.51
N ILE A 3 -14.95 -7.75 7.36
CA ILE A 3 -15.52 -7.41 6.03
C ILE A 3 -16.85 -8.16 5.78
N VAL A 4 -16.90 -9.43 6.13
CA VAL A 4 -18.10 -10.27 5.98
C VAL A 4 -19.21 -9.75 6.89
N ALA A 5 -18.88 -9.38 8.13
CA ALA A 5 -19.84 -8.83 9.08
C ALA A 5 -20.44 -7.49 8.62
N ILE A 6 -19.61 -6.57 8.12
CA ILE A 6 -20.07 -5.27 7.60
C ILE A 6 -20.99 -5.47 6.38
N ARG A 7 -20.65 -6.40 5.48
CA ARG A 7 -21.51 -6.73 4.33
C ARG A 7 -22.89 -7.21 4.76
N TYR A 8 -22.97 -8.09 5.75
CA TYR A 8 -24.26 -8.56 6.27
C TYR A 8 -25.06 -7.47 6.97
N MET A 9 -24.40 -6.53 7.66
CA MET A 9 -25.08 -5.37 8.26
C MET A 9 -25.68 -4.45 7.20
N ILE A 10 -24.92 -4.15 6.13
CA ILE A 10 -25.43 -3.37 4.99
C ILE A 10 -26.63 -4.09 4.37
N LEU A 11 -26.50 -5.38 4.04
CA LEU A 11 -27.59 -6.19 3.48
C LEU A 11 -28.87 -6.16 4.33
N ALA A 12 -28.72 -6.19 5.66
CA ALA A 12 -29.84 -6.12 6.59
C ALA A 12 -30.51 -4.74 6.60
N VAL A 13 -29.74 -3.65 6.59
CA VAL A 13 -30.25 -2.27 6.55
C VAL A 13 -30.92 -1.99 5.20
N THR A 14 -30.30 -2.40 4.09
CA THR A 14 -30.83 -2.15 2.75
C THR A 14 -32.15 -2.89 2.50
N ARG A 15 -32.28 -4.12 3.03
CA ARG A 15 -33.55 -4.88 3.03
C ARG A 15 -34.63 -4.26 3.91
N PHE A 16 -34.24 -3.60 4.99
CA PHE A 16 -35.18 -2.94 5.90
C PHE A 16 -35.72 -1.63 5.30
N GLU A 17 -34.88 -0.86 4.61
CA GLU A 17 -35.23 0.44 4.04
C GLU A 17 -35.68 0.39 2.56
N ASN A 18 -35.79 -0.79 1.92
CA ASN A 18 -36.10 -0.95 0.48
C ASN A 18 -35.21 -0.09 -0.43
N THR A 19 -33.97 0.13 -0.02
CA THR A 19 -33.01 0.97 -0.75
C THR A 19 -32.23 0.12 -1.75
N ASP A 20 -31.59 0.73 -2.76
CA ASP A 20 -30.76 0.01 -3.73
C ASP A 20 -29.48 -0.55 -3.08
N GLU A 21 -29.41 -1.87 -2.98
CA GLU A 21 -28.30 -2.65 -2.41
C GLU A 21 -26.98 -2.38 -3.15
N ARG A 22 -27.07 -2.13 -4.46
CA ARG A 22 -25.90 -2.04 -5.33
C ARG A 22 -25.04 -0.81 -5.07
N GLY A 23 -25.67 0.34 -4.82
CA GLY A 23 -24.96 1.60 -4.55
C GLY A 23 -24.17 1.57 -3.24
N ILE A 24 -24.73 0.96 -2.18
CA ILE A 24 -24.05 0.90 -0.87
C ILE A 24 -22.91 -0.12 -0.90
N GLU A 25 -23.09 -1.27 -1.55
CA GLU A 25 -22.01 -2.22 -1.76
C GLU A 25 -20.85 -1.61 -2.58
N GLU A 26 -21.14 -0.87 -3.66
CA GLU A 26 -20.12 -0.21 -4.48
C GLU A 26 -19.30 0.82 -3.67
N ILE A 27 -19.95 1.63 -2.84
CA ILE A 27 -19.26 2.59 -1.96
C ILE A 27 -18.38 1.85 -0.94
N MET A 28 -18.89 0.79 -0.29
CA MET A 28 -18.12 0.01 0.69
C MET A 28 -16.89 -0.61 0.04
N TYR A 29 -17.05 -1.28 -1.10
CA TYR A 29 -15.93 -1.91 -1.81
C TYR A 29 -14.93 -0.87 -2.34
N GLY A 30 -15.40 0.30 -2.76
CA GLY A 30 -14.56 1.42 -3.16
C GLY A 30 -13.67 1.93 -2.01
N ILE A 31 -14.28 2.21 -0.85
CA ILE A 31 -13.55 2.63 0.36
C ILE A 31 -12.55 1.54 0.79
N GLN A 32 -12.97 0.29 0.82
CA GLN A 32 -12.11 -0.82 1.22
C GLN A 32 -10.90 -0.95 0.29
N ARG A 33 -11.10 -0.87 -1.02
CA ARG A 33 -10.02 -0.91 -2.00
C ARG A 33 -9.01 0.20 -1.76
N GLU A 34 -9.48 1.42 -1.51
CA GLU A 34 -8.61 2.57 -1.27
C GLU A 34 -7.80 2.42 0.03
N VAL A 35 -8.43 1.93 1.10
CA VAL A 35 -7.75 1.65 2.38
C VAL A 35 -6.68 0.57 2.20
N ILE A 36 -7.00 -0.52 1.49
CA ILE A 36 -6.04 -1.60 1.23
C ILE A 36 -4.88 -1.08 0.40
N ASN A 37 -5.14 -0.32 -0.67
CA ASN A 37 -4.08 0.26 -1.49
C ASN A 37 -3.12 1.09 -0.64
N LYS A 38 -3.64 2.04 0.15
CA LYS A 38 -2.82 2.86 1.06
C LYS A 38 -2.02 2.02 2.07
N MET A 39 -2.65 1.01 2.68
CA MET A 39 -1.96 0.12 3.61
C MET A 39 -0.82 -0.65 2.92
N MET A 40 -1.05 -1.14 1.70
CA MET A 40 -0.03 -1.84 0.92
C MET A 40 1.14 -0.91 0.59
N ASP A 41 0.88 0.35 0.27
CA ASP A 41 1.94 1.32 0.00
C ASP A 41 2.82 1.57 1.23
N CYS A 42 2.20 1.79 2.38
CA CYS A 42 2.91 1.94 3.64
C CYS A 42 3.71 0.68 3.97
N ALA A 43 3.15 -0.51 3.76
CA ALA A 43 3.83 -1.78 4.02
C ALA A 43 5.06 -1.96 3.13
N VAL A 44 4.96 -1.61 1.84
CA VAL A 44 6.10 -1.72 0.91
C VAL A 44 7.22 -0.77 1.29
N ILE A 45 6.90 0.48 1.65
CA ILE A 45 7.89 1.45 2.14
C ILE A 45 8.62 0.88 3.38
N LEU A 46 7.88 0.40 4.38
CA LEU A 46 8.46 -0.18 5.60
C LEU A 46 9.36 -1.39 5.32
N ILE A 47 8.96 -2.26 4.40
CA ILE A 47 9.75 -3.43 4.01
C ILE A 47 11.06 -3.00 3.35
N ILE A 48 11.01 -1.99 2.48
CA ILE A 48 12.21 -1.45 1.81
C ILE A 48 13.14 -0.82 2.84
N ASP A 49 12.63 0.01 3.74
CA ASP A 49 13.43 0.63 4.81
C ASP A 49 14.11 -0.45 5.68
N THR A 50 13.35 -1.47 6.10
CA THR A 50 13.88 -2.58 6.89
C THR A 50 14.98 -3.36 6.13
N LEU A 51 14.80 -3.57 4.81
CA LEU A 51 15.80 -4.22 3.97
C LEU A 51 17.09 -3.38 3.88
N LEU A 52 16.97 -2.06 3.72
CA LEU A 52 18.12 -1.16 3.62
C LEU A 52 18.91 -1.11 4.93
N ASP A 53 18.22 -1.05 6.07
CA ASP A 53 18.87 -1.12 7.38
C ASP A 53 19.57 -2.47 7.60
N SER A 54 18.95 -3.57 7.17
CA SER A 54 19.59 -4.90 7.21
C SER A 54 20.85 -4.97 6.34
N ILE A 55 20.83 -4.31 5.17
CA ILE A 55 21.98 -4.24 4.27
C ILE A 55 23.11 -3.40 4.89
N ARG A 56 22.79 -2.26 5.51
CA ARG A 56 23.76 -1.43 6.25
C ARG A 56 24.49 -2.25 7.31
N GLU A 57 23.73 -3.02 8.10
CA GLU A 57 24.27 -3.85 9.18
C GLU A 57 25.13 -5.02 8.67
N CYS A 58 24.71 -5.68 7.58
CA CYS A 58 25.41 -6.87 7.08
C CYS A 58 26.64 -6.58 6.23
N PHE A 59 26.68 -5.47 5.51
CA PHE A 59 27.69 -5.24 4.46
C PHE A 59 28.63 -4.05 4.73
N VAL A 60 28.46 -3.29 5.82
CA VAL A 60 29.25 -2.06 6.13
C VAL A 60 29.31 -1.12 4.91
N THR A 61 28.18 -1.04 4.22
CA THR A 61 28.02 -0.31 2.96
C THR A 61 27.99 1.20 3.22
N THR A 62 28.61 2.00 2.35
CA THR A 62 28.53 3.46 2.48
C THR A 62 27.13 3.97 2.10
N GLU A 63 26.73 5.12 2.64
CA GLU A 63 25.45 5.78 2.30
C GLU A 63 25.31 6.00 0.78
N ASP A 64 26.41 6.28 0.08
CA ASP A 64 26.41 6.47 -1.39
C ASP A 64 26.03 5.19 -2.14
N GLN A 65 26.60 4.04 -1.72
CA GLN A 65 26.30 2.74 -2.31
C GLN A 65 24.85 2.31 -2.02
N ILE A 66 24.31 2.69 -0.86
CA ILE A 66 22.91 2.45 -0.50
C ILE A 66 21.99 3.31 -1.37
N ASN A 67 22.31 4.59 -1.55
CA ASN A 67 21.55 5.48 -2.42
C ASN A 67 21.56 5.02 -3.87
N GLU A 68 22.70 4.55 -4.38
CA GLU A 68 22.80 3.96 -5.72
C GLU A 68 21.91 2.70 -5.84
N LEU A 69 21.96 1.81 -4.84
CA LEU A 69 21.11 0.63 -4.79
C LEU A 69 19.62 0.99 -4.79
N ILE A 70 19.22 1.99 -4.01
CA ILE A 70 17.82 2.49 -3.96
C ILE A 70 17.40 3.01 -5.34
N CYS A 71 18.25 3.79 -6.01
CA CYS A 71 17.97 4.30 -7.35
C CYS A 71 17.79 3.16 -8.36
N VAL A 72 18.68 2.18 -8.34
CA VAL A 72 18.59 0.98 -9.20
C VAL A 72 17.32 0.18 -8.88
N PHE A 73 16.97 0.02 -7.60
CA PHE A 73 15.76 -0.67 -7.17
C PHE A 73 14.50 0.05 -7.68
N ILE A 74 14.37 1.36 -7.44
CA ILE A 74 13.22 2.17 -7.91
C ILE A 74 13.09 2.10 -9.44
N SER A 75 14.21 2.10 -10.17
CA SER A 75 14.19 2.02 -11.64
C SER A 75 13.61 0.71 -12.19
N LYS A 76 13.70 -0.38 -11.40
CA LYS A 76 13.19 -1.72 -11.75
C LYS A 76 11.75 -1.97 -11.28
N LEU A 77 11.18 -1.06 -10.49
CA LEU A 77 9.79 -1.19 -10.06
C LEU A 77 8.83 -1.05 -11.24
N PRO A 78 7.67 -1.74 -11.21
CA PRO A 78 6.60 -1.51 -12.16
C PRO A 78 6.18 -0.03 -12.20
N GLU A 79 5.78 0.46 -13.37
CA GLU A 79 5.45 1.86 -13.59
C GLU A 79 4.39 2.40 -12.63
N ALA A 80 3.38 1.59 -12.32
CA ALA A 80 2.32 1.93 -11.37
C ALA A 80 2.85 2.27 -9.96
N TRP A 81 4.04 1.78 -9.60
CA TRP A 81 4.65 1.96 -8.28
C TRP A 81 5.80 2.95 -8.33
N ARG A 82 6.54 2.99 -9.43
CA ARG A 82 7.67 3.91 -9.63
C ARG A 82 7.32 5.38 -9.40
N CYS A 83 6.14 5.83 -9.84
CA CYS A 83 5.67 7.22 -9.62
C CYS A 83 5.35 7.54 -8.16
N ARG A 84 5.33 6.53 -7.27
CA ARG A 84 4.95 6.66 -5.86
C ARG A 84 6.15 6.76 -4.92
N PHE A 85 7.36 6.48 -5.42
CA PHE A 85 8.59 6.59 -4.66
C PHE A 85 9.42 7.77 -5.16
N THR A 86 9.94 8.57 -4.23
CA THR A 86 10.89 9.64 -4.54
C THR A 86 12.29 9.08 -4.33
N ALA A 87 13.15 9.15 -5.36
CA ALA A 87 14.55 8.81 -5.19
C ALA A 87 15.20 9.75 -4.16
N PRO A 88 16.07 9.25 -3.26
CA PRO A 88 16.82 10.12 -2.37
C PRO A 88 17.67 11.09 -3.20
N GLN A 89 17.62 12.38 -2.87
CA GLN A 89 18.49 13.36 -3.53
C GLN A 89 19.91 13.14 -3.05
N ALA A 90 20.84 12.92 -4.00
CA ALA A 90 22.26 12.90 -3.72
C ALA A 90 22.66 14.27 -3.16
N GLY A 91 23.06 14.29 -1.88
CA GLY A 91 23.65 15.44 -1.21
C GLY A 91 25.15 15.50 -1.44
#